data_AF-A0A540UYX9-F1
#
_entry.id   AF-A0A540UYX9-F1
#
_cell.length_a   1.000
_cell.length_b   1.000
_cell.length_c   1.000
_cell.angle_alpha   90.00
_cell.angle_beta   90.00
_cell.angle_gamma   90.00
#
_symmetry.space_group_name_H-M   'P 1'
#
loop_
_entity.id
_entity.type
_entity.pdbx_description
1 polymer ?
#
loop_
_entity_poly.entity_id
_entity_poly.type
_entity_poly.pdbx_seq_one_letter_code
_entity_poly.pdbx_strand_id
1 'polypeptide(L)' 'MKIAEVGDIIEFKDGLRGLVEKVNDNSVIVDLTIMSNYRDLDLEEKTVVNHKRYKIVKSAKDSE' A
#
# COMPACT_ATOMS: atom_id res chain seq x y z
N MET A 1 -9.23 -11.05 -9.67
CA MET A 1 -8.13 -10.24 -9.10
C MET A 1 -8.35 -10.14 -7.60
N LYS A 2 -7.32 -10.35 -6.77
CA LYS A 2 -7.43 -10.08 -5.33
C LYS A 2 -7.22 -8.58 -5.12
N ILE A 3 -8.22 -7.92 -4.55
CA ILE A 3 -8.15 -6.51 -4.15
C ILE A 3 -7.57 -6.46 -2.73
N ALA A 4 -6.74 -5.45 -2.45
CA ALA A 4 -6.16 -5.30 -1.12
C ALA A 4 -7.24 -4.76 -0.18
N GLU A 5 -7.26 -5.24 1.04
CA GLU A 5 -8.17 -4.80 2.10
C GLU A 5 -7.47 -3.81 3.03
N VAL A 6 -8.25 -3.07 3.82
CA VAL A 6 -7.67 -2.18 4.85
C VAL A 6 -6.83 -3.01 5.82
N GLY A 7 -5.61 -2.58 6.08
CA GLY A 7 -4.62 -3.29 6.88
C GLY A 7 -3.64 -4.18 6.09
N ASP A 8 -3.86 -4.40 4.80
CA ASP A 8 -2.90 -5.11 3.94
C ASP A 8 -1.69 -4.23 3.62
N ILE A 9 -0.53 -4.86 3.38
CA ILE A 9 0.65 -4.19 2.84
C ILE A 9 0.75 -4.53 1.36
N ILE A 10 0.80 -3.49 0.53
CA ILE A 10 1.01 -3.63 -0.91
C ILE A 10 2.39 -3.10 -1.30
N GLU A 11 2.94 -3.67 -2.35
CA GLU A 11 4.14 -3.20 -3.02
C GLU A 11 3.78 -2.63 -4.39
N PHE A 12 4.27 -1.44 -4.69
CA PHE A 12 4.02 -0.69 -5.93
C PHE A 12 5.29 0.03 -6.37
N LYS A 13 5.31 0.53 -7.63
CA LYS A 13 6.49 1.19 -8.22
C LYS A 13 7.79 0.37 -8.04
N ASP A 14 7.70 -0.96 -8.18
CA ASP A 14 8.85 -1.89 -8.11
C ASP A 14 9.73 -1.73 -6.86
N GLY A 15 9.11 -1.59 -5.67
CA GLY A 15 9.82 -1.69 -4.39
C GLY A 15 9.29 -0.80 -3.27
N LEU A 16 8.41 0.16 -3.57
CA LEU A 16 7.75 0.95 -2.53
C LEU A 16 6.65 0.13 -1.88
N ARG A 17 6.57 0.18 -0.56
CA ARG A 17 5.56 -0.52 0.23
C ARG A 17 4.68 0.48 0.96
N GLY A 18 3.39 0.20 0.99
CA GLY A 18 2.43 1.03 1.71
C GLY A 18 1.39 0.17 2.42
N LEU A 19 0.96 0.65 3.59
CA LEU A 19 -0.14 0.07 4.35
C LEU A 19 -1.45 0.60 3.80
N VAL A 20 -2.38 -0.28 3.44
CA VAL A 20 -3.69 0.12 2.91
C VAL A 20 -4.55 0.69 4.05
N GLU A 21 -4.77 1.99 4.00
CA GLU A 21 -5.65 2.70 4.94
C GLU A 21 -7.08 2.80 4.42
N LYS A 22 -7.24 2.90 3.10
CA LYS A 22 -8.55 3.05 2.47
C LYS A 22 -8.60 2.40 1.10
N VAL A 23 -9.75 1.81 0.78
CA VAL A 23 -10.03 1.18 -0.51
C VAL A 23 -11.16 1.94 -1.19
N ASN A 24 -10.98 2.29 -2.45
CA ASN A 24 -11.99 2.84 -3.36
C ASN A 24 -12.24 1.84 -4.51
N ASP A 25 -13.19 2.12 -5.40
CA ASP A 25 -13.56 1.19 -6.49
C ASP A 25 -12.43 0.88 -7.49
N ASN A 26 -11.54 1.84 -7.74
CA ASN A 26 -10.47 1.72 -8.76
C ASN A 26 -9.06 1.96 -8.19
N SER A 27 -8.95 2.28 -6.91
CA SER A 27 -7.69 2.63 -6.26
C SER A 27 -7.72 2.37 -4.77
N VAL A 28 -6.54 2.26 -4.18
CA VAL A 28 -6.33 2.21 -2.74
C VAL A 28 -5.49 3.41 -2.32
N ILE A 29 -5.77 3.93 -1.13
CA ILE A 29 -4.93 4.90 -0.45
C ILE A 29 -4.05 4.13 0.50
N VAL A 30 -2.74 4.34 0.37
CA VAL A 30 -1.75 3.68 1.21
C VAL A 30 -0.90 4.68 1.94
N ASP A 31 -0.52 4.30 3.14
CA ASP A 31 0.35 5.05 4.03
C ASP A 31 1.80 4.54 3.91
N LEU A 32 2.72 5.46 3.64
CA LEU A 32 4.15 5.20 3.43
C LEU A 32 4.97 5.40 4.70
N THR A 33 4.37 5.83 5.82
CA THR A 33 5.07 6.02 7.08
C THR A 33 5.60 4.71 7.66
N ILE A 34 5.13 3.56 7.15
CA ILE A 34 5.70 2.24 7.43
C ILE A 34 7.15 2.07 6.92
N MET A 35 7.59 2.90 5.97
CA MET A 35 8.96 2.91 5.44
C MET A 35 9.73 4.05 6.10
N SER A 36 10.74 3.77 6.92
CA SER A 36 11.46 4.83 7.66
C SER A 36 12.16 5.88 6.77
N ASN A 37 12.45 5.53 5.50
CA ASN A 37 13.11 6.37 4.50
C ASN A 37 12.15 7.20 3.64
N TYR A 38 10.84 7.20 3.92
CA TYR A 38 9.87 7.96 3.12
C TYR A 38 10.15 9.47 3.12
N ARG A 39 10.64 10.00 4.26
CA ARG A 39 11.02 11.42 4.41
C ARG A 39 12.25 11.77 3.60
N ASP A 40 13.25 10.90 3.57
CA ASP A 40 14.47 11.11 2.78
C ASP A 40 14.21 11.08 1.27
N LEU A 41 13.12 10.42 0.85
CA LEU A 41 12.68 10.35 -0.54
C LEU A 41 11.74 11.49 -0.97
N ASP A 42 11.49 12.47 -0.09
CA ASP A 42 10.54 13.58 -0.30
C ASP A 42 9.14 13.09 -0.72
N LEU A 43 8.72 11.94 -0.19
CA LEU A 43 7.42 11.35 -0.48
C LEU A 43 6.35 11.85 0.50
N GLU A 44 5.14 12.06 -0.01
CA GLU A 44 3.98 12.30 0.83
C GLU A 44 3.69 11.07 1.71
N GLU A 45 3.18 11.31 2.93
CA GLU A 45 2.81 10.26 3.87
C GLU A 45 1.79 9.29 3.27
N LYS A 46 0.92 9.77 2.39
CA LYS A 46 -0.16 9.01 1.76
C LYS A 46 -0.09 9.12 0.26
N THR A 47 -0.35 8.02 -0.43
CA THR A 47 -0.40 8.00 -1.89
C THR A 47 -1.54 7.14 -2.41
N VAL A 48 -2.01 7.46 -3.61
CA VAL A 48 -3.12 6.76 -4.27
C VAL A 48 -2.55 5.80 -5.31
N VAL A 49 -2.88 4.52 -5.20
CA VAL A 49 -2.37 3.45 -6.07
C VAL A 49 -3.52 2.73 -6.75
N ASN A 50 -3.44 2.53 -8.06
CA ASN A 50 -4.47 1.80 -8.81
C ASN A 50 -4.38 0.28 -8.55
N HIS A 51 -5.52 -0.42 -8.52
CA HIS A 51 -5.58 -1.89 -8.35
C HIS A 51 -4.77 -2.69 -9.37
N LYS A 52 -4.49 -2.11 -10.55
CA LYS A 52 -3.67 -2.73 -11.60
C LYS A 52 -2.16 -2.51 -11.42
N ARG A 53 -1.73 -1.67 -10.46
CA ARG A 53 -0.35 -1.20 -10.31
C ARG A 53 0.30 -1.54 -8.95
N TYR A 54 -0.22 -2.54 -8.25
CA TYR A 54 0.40 -3.04 -7.02
C TYR A 54 0.31 -4.57 -6.91
N LYS A 55 1.08 -5.12 -5.97
CA LYS A 55 1.00 -6.53 -5.53
C LYS A 55 0.80 -6.56 -4.02
N ILE A 56 -0.10 -7.42 -3.53
CA ILE A 56 -0.28 -7.62 -2.08
C ILE A 56 0.90 -8.46 -1.59
N VAL A 57 1.70 -7.92 -0.66
CA VAL A 57 2.89 -8.61 -0.12
C VAL A 57 2.66 -9.16 1.29
N LYS A 58 1.75 -8.57 2.06
CA LYS A 58 1.31 -9.09 3.34
C LYS A 58 -0.19 -8.85 3.49
N SER A 59 -0.94 -9.90 3.80
CA SER A 59 -2.35 -9.75 4.11
C SER A 59 -2.56 -9.74 5.62
N ALA A 60 -3.44 -8.87 6.10
CA ALA A 60 -3.79 -8.81 7.53
C ALA A 60 -4.38 -10.14 8.05
N LYS A 61 -4.92 -10.97 7.17
CA LYS A 61 -5.56 -12.26 7.50
C LYS A 61 -4.59 -13.45 7.69
N ASP A 62 -3.29 -13.25 7.49
CA ASP A 62 -2.29 -14.35 7.51
C ASP A 62 -1.62 -14.55 8.89
N SER A 63 -2.06 -13.82 9.92
CA SER A 63 -1.47 -13.85 11.28
C SER A 63 -2.29 -14.63 12.30
N GLU A 64 -3.11 -15.59 11.85
CA GLU A 64 -4.02 -16.38 12.70
C GLU A 64 -3.47 -17.77 13.04
#